data_AF-A0A0M0BPS8-F1
#
_entry.id   AF-A0A0M0BPS8-F1
#
_cell.length_a   1.000
_cell.length_b   1.000
_cell.length_c   1.000
_cell.angle_alpha   90.00
_cell.angle_beta   90.00
_cell.angle_gamma   90.00
#
_symmetry.space_group_name_H-M   'P 1'
#
loop_
_entity.id
_entity.type
_entity.pdbx_description
1 polymer ?
#
loop_
_entity_poly.entity_id
_entity_poly.type
_entity_poly.pdbx_seq_one_letter_code
_entity_poly.pdbx_strand_id
1 'polypeptide(L)'
;MGGSVGLKGTDGEEILARARALGAAPIAPARAMEALREILPMRDEVELFTSQGDMGEDEARACGFEPMVVGSARSGRTTADDTRSDAREMLRRGVSLLLFAGGDGTARDIHEAVRDRLPVLGIPTGVKMHSGVLAINPRTAGSLAVRFLQGKVGVCRGEVMDIDEEAFRHGRLSARLYGYLNIPCDRRMVQNVKIGSVATEREAPEGIAWHIIDGMEDDCLYIVGPGTTTKAIMEKLGLEYTLLGVDVIHRGEIEALDVNESRLMGIVRGDKAKIIVSVIGGQGFIFGRGNQQISPQVIRLVGRENIIIVATESKIVSLKGSPLLVDTGDGAVDGMLRGYMRLVTGYGKSIIYKVS
;
A
#
# COMPACT_ATOMS: atom_id res chain seq x y z
N MET A 1 10.40 1.96 3.41
CA MET A 1 11.60 2.81 3.23
C MET A 1 11.68 3.41 1.84
N GLY A 2 11.64 2.64 0.74
CA GLY A 2 11.82 3.22 -0.60
C GLY A 2 10.75 4.23 -1.02
N GLY A 3 9.47 3.90 -0.78
CA GLY A 3 8.35 4.73 -1.22
C GLY A 3 8.34 6.17 -0.66
N SER A 4 8.78 6.37 0.59
CA SER A 4 8.82 7.70 1.22
C SER A 4 9.86 8.63 0.61
N VAL A 5 10.89 8.09 -0.05
CA VAL A 5 11.95 8.88 -0.71
C VAL A 5 11.86 8.82 -2.24
N GLY A 6 10.71 8.40 -2.78
CA GLY A 6 10.52 8.25 -4.24
C GLY A 6 11.35 7.13 -4.86
N LEU A 7 11.99 6.29 -4.05
CA LEU A 7 12.65 5.08 -4.54
C LEU A 7 11.57 4.04 -4.78
N LYS A 8 11.51 3.57 -6.01
CA LYS A 8 10.57 2.59 -6.51
C LYS A 8 10.88 1.18 -5.96
N GLY A 9 10.97 1.00 -4.64
CA GLY A 9 11.39 -0.23 -3.97
C GLY A 9 12.59 -0.02 -3.02
N THR A 10 12.96 -1.06 -2.27
CA THR A 10 14.18 -1.10 -1.44
C THR A 10 14.96 -2.41 -1.61
N ASP A 11 14.68 -3.15 -2.68
CA ASP A 11 15.30 -4.44 -2.89
C ASP A 11 16.74 -4.24 -3.41
N GLY A 12 17.69 -4.92 -2.75
CA GLY A 12 19.13 -4.78 -3.02
C GLY A 12 19.85 -3.80 -2.08
N GLU A 13 21.09 -4.16 -1.73
CA GLU A 13 21.89 -3.42 -0.74
C GLU A 13 22.15 -1.96 -1.14
N GLU A 14 22.38 -1.69 -2.43
CA GLU A 14 22.64 -0.34 -2.94
C GLU A 14 21.41 0.59 -2.80
N ILE A 15 20.21 0.08 -3.08
CA ILE A 15 18.97 0.87 -3.00
C ILE A 15 18.60 1.10 -1.53
N LEU A 16 18.81 0.10 -0.68
CA LEU A 16 18.62 0.23 0.76
C LEU A 16 19.57 1.29 1.35
N ALA A 17 20.86 1.26 0.96
CA ALA A 17 21.84 2.26 1.37
C ALA A 17 21.45 3.66 0.90
N ARG A 18 20.98 3.79 -0.35
CA ARG A 18 20.49 5.06 -0.91
C ARG A 18 19.25 5.56 -0.18
N ALA A 19 18.30 4.69 0.17
CA ALA A 19 17.11 5.08 0.92
C ALA A 19 17.48 5.64 2.29
N ARG A 20 18.41 4.99 3.00
CA ARG A 20 18.94 5.46 4.29
C ARG A 20 19.67 6.80 4.14
N ALA A 21 20.49 6.97 3.10
CA ALA A 21 21.18 8.23 2.82
C ALA A 21 20.20 9.38 2.52
N LEU A 22 19.04 9.08 1.93
CA LEU A 22 17.95 10.03 1.69
C LEU A 22 17.08 10.28 2.95
N GLY A 23 17.45 9.73 4.11
CA GLY A 23 16.74 9.93 5.38
C GLY A 23 15.52 9.04 5.58
N ALA A 24 15.34 7.98 4.79
CA ALA A 24 14.21 7.07 4.98
C ALA A 24 14.34 6.29 6.30
N ALA A 25 13.32 6.38 7.17
CA ALA A 25 13.22 5.60 8.39
C ALA A 25 12.55 4.23 8.15
N PRO A 26 12.95 3.17 8.89
CA PRO A 26 12.28 1.88 8.84
C PRO A 26 10.88 1.97 9.44
N ILE A 27 9.86 1.71 8.62
CA ILE A 27 8.45 1.73 9.04
C ILE A 27 7.92 0.34 9.44
N ALA A 28 8.63 -0.73 9.06
CA ALA A 28 8.22 -2.10 9.33
C ALA A 28 8.06 -2.41 10.83
N PRO A 29 8.98 -1.99 11.73
CA PRO A 29 8.83 -2.18 13.17
C PRO A 29 7.50 -1.64 13.73
N ALA A 30 7.18 -0.38 13.41
CA ALA A 30 5.97 0.27 13.89
C ALA A 30 4.70 -0.43 13.40
N ARG A 31 4.68 -0.83 12.12
CA ARG A 31 3.58 -1.56 11.49
C ARG A 31 3.43 -2.96 12.10
N ALA A 32 4.52 -3.68 12.38
CA ALA A 32 4.47 -4.97 13.07
C ALA A 32 3.87 -4.82 14.48
N MET A 33 4.29 -3.81 15.24
CA MET A 33 3.72 -3.53 16.56
C MET A 33 2.23 -3.19 16.50
N GLU A 34 1.74 -2.47 15.49
CA GLU A 34 0.30 -2.25 15.30
C GLU A 34 -0.48 -3.54 15.17
N ALA A 35 0.03 -4.52 14.42
CA ALA A 35 -0.61 -5.83 14.29
C ALA A 35 -0.54 -6.64 15.59
N LEU A 36 0.63 -6.67 16.25
CA LEU A 36 0.84 -7.40 17.50
C LEU A 36 -0.05 -6.90 18.64
N ARG A 37 -0.31 -5.58 18.72
CA ARG A 37 -1.23 -5.01 19.71
C ARG A 37 -2.66 -5.53 19.60
N GLU A 38 -3.12 -5.87 18.40
CA GLU A 38 -4.43 -6.48 18.20
C GLU A 38 -4.47 -7.95 18.66
N ILE A 39 -3.31 -8.62 18.69
CA ILE A 39 -3.15 -10.02 19.14
C ILE A 39 -2.93 -10.09 20.66
N LEU A 40 -2.41 -9.03 21.27
CA LEU A 40 -2.09 -8.94 22.70
C LEU A 40 -3.20 -9.45 23.66
N PRO A 41 -4.51 -9.25 23.40
CA PRO A 41 -5.56 -9.83 24.24
C PRO A 41 -5.53 -11.37 24.36
N MET A 42 -4.89 -12.07 23.42
CA MET A 42 -4.73 -13.53 23.42
C MET A 42 -3.35 -14.00 23.89
N ARG A 43 -2.51 -13.12 24.46
CA ARG A 43 -1.10 -13.44 24.77
C ARG A 43 -0.91 -14.72 25.58
N ASP A 44 -1.83 -15.03 26.49
CA ASP A 44 -1.75 -16.17 27.40
C ASP A 44 -2.28 -17.47 26.76
N GLU A 45 -2.88 -17.36 25.56
CA GLU A 45 -3.42 -18.46 24.75
C GLU A 45 -2.54 -18.80 23.55
N VAL A 46 -1.51 -17.99 23.27
CA VAL A 46 -0.65 -18.14 22.09
C VAL A 46 0.82 -18.22 22.47
N GLU A 47 1.54 -19.10 21.80
CA GLU A 47 2.98 -19.20 21.90
C GLU A 47 3.61 -18.46 20.70
N LEU A 48 4.39 -17.42 20.97
CA LEU A 48 4.96 -16.56 19.93
C LEU A 48 6.39 -17.00 19.59
N PHE A 49 6.62 -17.39 18.34
CA PHE A 49 7.95 -17.59 17.78
C PHE A 49 8.33 -16.38 16.93
N THR A 50 9.55 -15.88 17.06
CA THR A 50 10.02 -14.72 16.28
C THR A 50 11.51 -14.81 15.94
N SER A 51 11.94 -14.07 14.93
CA SER A 51 13.35 -13.96 14.56
C SER A 51 14.10 -13.01 15.50
N GLN A 52 15.42 -13.20 15.62
CA GLN A 52 16.27 -12.45 16.56
C GLN A 52 16.34 -10.93 16.26
N GLY A 53 16.36 -10.12 17.32
CA GLY A 53 16.57 -8.67 17.27
C GLY A 53 15.55 -7.90 16.41
N ASP A 54 16.06 -7.15 15.43
CA ASP A 54 15.31 -6.25 14.54
C ASP A 54 14.45 -6.98 13.48
N MET A 55 14.43 -8.32 13.51
CA MET A 55 13.53 -9.14 12.69
C MET A 55 12.23 -9.54 13.40
N GLY A 56 12.00 -9.07 14.63
CA GLY A 56 10.72 -9.22 15.31
C GLY A 56 10.79 -9.48 16.82
N GLU A 57 11.97 -9.76 17.39
CA GLU A 57 12.15 -9.96 18.83
C GLU A 57 11.88 -8.66 19.59
N ASP A 58 12.46 -7.56 19.10
CA ASP A 58 12.36 -6.25 19.73
C ASP A 58 10.91 -5.76 19.74
N GLU A 59 10.19 -5.89 18.62
CA GLU A 59 8.79 -5.50 18.49
C GLU A 59 7.86 -6.37 19.35
N ALA A 60 8.10 -7.68 19.40
CA ALA A 60 7.33 -8.60 20.23
C ALA A 60 7.45 -8.25 21.72
N ARG A 61 8.69 -8.05 22.21
CA ARG A 61 8.95 -7.65 23.59
C ARG A 61 8.38 -6.28 23.91
N ALA A 62 8.52 -5.31 23.01
CA ALA A 62 7.94 -3.98 23.17
C ALA A 62 6.40 -4.00 23.26
N CYS A 63 5.76 -5.00 22.66
CA CYS A 63 4.31 -5.22 22.77
C CYS A 63 3.89 -6.05 23.99
N GLY A 64 4.84 -6.53 24.81
CA GLY A 64 4.56 -7.28 26.03
C GLY A 64 4.45 -8.78 25.86
N PHE A 65 5.00 -9.35 24.76
CA PHE A 65 5.14 -10.79 24.59
C PHE A 65 6.50 -11.28 25.10
N GLU A 66 6.56 -12.55 25.49
CA GLU A 66 7.80 -13.29 25.75
C GLU A 66 8.03 -14.30 24.61
N PRO A 67 8.65 -13.88 23.50
CA PRO A 67 8.77 -14.75 22.34
C PRO A 67 9.89 -15.78 22.49
N MET A 68 9.69 -16.95 21.89
CA MET A 68 10.78 -17.87 21.58
C MET A 68 11.49 -17.42 20.31
N VAL A 69 12.77 -17.09 20.48
CA VAL A 69 13.61 -16.62 19.37
C VAL A 69 14.08 -17.80 18.53
N VAL A 70 13.87 -17.71 17.22
CA VAL A 70 14.42 -18.62 16.22
C VAL A 70 15.47 -17.89 15.38
N GLY A 71 16.39 -18.64 14.79
CA GLY A 71 17.45 -18.10 13.94
C GLY A 71 18.66 -17.56 14.71
N SER A 72 19.63 -17.05 13.96
CA SER A 72 20.88 -16.48 14.48
C SER A 72 21.35 -15.28 13.66
N ALA A 73 20.41 -14.56 13.04
CA ALA A 73 20.73 -13.42 12.19
C ALA A 73 21.45 -12.35 13.01
N ARG A 74 22.47 -11.72 12.41
CA ARG A 74 23.22 -10.63 13.08
C ARG A 74 22.41 -9.34 12.96
N SER A 75 22.05 -8.76 14.11
CA SER A 75 21.30 -7.51 14.20
C SER A 75 21.87 -6.42 13.29
N GLY A 76 21.00 -5.74 12.54
CA GLY A 76 21.35 -4.60 11.68
C GLY A 76 21.84 -4.94 10.27
N ARG A 77 21.99 -6.23 9.90
CA ARG A 77 22.32 -6.69 8.54
C ARG A 77 21.58 -7.99 8.19
N THR A 78 20.26 -7.88 8.05
CA THR A 78 19.36 -8.98 7.69
C THR A 78 19.26 -9.15 6.18
N THR A 79 19.09 -10.38 5.71
CA THR A 79 19.02 -10.76 4.30
C THR A 79 17.75 -11.55 3.98
N ALA A 80 17.48 -11.73 2.68
CA ALA A 80 16.41 -12.62 2.22
C ALA A 80 16.62 -14.08 2.66
N ASP A 81 17.88 -14.53 2.79
CA ASP A 81 18.20 -15.86 3.29
C ASP A 81 17.84 -16.03 4.77
N ASP A 82 18.02 -14.99 5.58
CA ASP A 82 17.60 -15.01 6.99
C ASP A 82 16.07 -15.20 7.07
N THR A 83 15.31 -14.46 6.26
CA THR A 83 13.84 -14.59 6.17
C THR A 83 13.44 -16.02 5.78
N ARG A 84 14.10 -16.60 4.76
CA ARG A 84 13.83 -17.98 4.31
C ARG A 84 14.21 -19.02 5.35
N SER A 85 15.33 -18.83 6.04
CA SER A 85 15.83 -19.74 7.07
C SER A 85 14.88 -19.80 8.26
N ASP A 86 14.47 -18.64 8.76
CA ASP A 86 13.62 -18.55 9.94
C ASP A 86 12.20 -19.04 9.65
N ALA A 87 11.65 -18.73 8.47
CA ALA A 87 10.36 -19.27 8.05
C ALA A 87 10.36 -20.81 7.95
N ARG A 88 11.46 -21.42 7.48
CA ARG A 88 11.62 -22.88 7.47
C ARG A 88 11.73 -23.45 8.88
N GLU A 89 12.42 -22.76 9.78
CA GLU A 89 12.52 -23.18 11.18
C GLU A 89 11.16 -23.12 11.89
N MET A 90 10.40 -22.03 11.71
CA MET A 90 9.04 -21.91 12.23
C MET A 90 8.13 -23.02 11.69
N LEU A 91 8.24 -23.35 10.39
CA LEU A 91 7.54 -24.50 9.80
C LEU A 91 7.95 -25.83 10.46
N ARG A 92 9.24 -26.05 10.74
CA ARG A 92 9.72 -27.26 11.44
C ARG A 92 9.21 -27.35 12.88
N ARG A 93 9.08 -26.20 13.56
CA ARG A 93 8.53 -26.09 14.92
C ARG A 93 7.01 -26.33 14.97
N GLY A 94 6.33 -26.33 13.81
CA GLY A 94 4.90 -26.60 13.73
C GLY A 94 4.03 -25.40 14.12
N VAL A 95 4.48 -24.17 13.88
CA VAL A 95 3.64 -22.99 14.13
C VAL A 95 2.32 -23.08 13.34
N SER A 96 1.24 -22.56 13.90
CA SER A 96 -0.10 -22.66 13.28
C SER A 96 -0.39 -21.55 12.26
N LEU A 97 0.27 -20.40 12.40
CA LEU A 97 0.15 -19.23 11.53
C LEU A 97 1.49 -18.49 11.51
N LEU A 98 1.94 -18.07 10.34
CA LEU A 98 3.12 -17.21 10.18
C LEU A 98 2.71 -15.79 9.78
N LEU A 99 3.11 -14.81 10.59
CA LEU A 99 2.98 -13.40 10.25
C LEU A 99 4.33 -12.87 9.77
N PHE A 100 4.34 -12.10 8.68
CA PHE A 100 5.55 -11.42 8.22
C PHE A 100 5.27 -9.94 7.98
N ALA A 101 6.19 -9.06 8.35
CA ALA A 101 6.07 -7.62 8.14
C ALA A 101 6.90 -7.22 6.92
N GLY A 102 6.26 -7.03 5.77
CA GLY A 102 6.97 -6.89 4.49
C GLY A 102 6.13 -6.39 3.33
N GLY A 103 6.73 -6.40 2.14
CA GLY A 103 6.08 -6.19 0.84
C GLY A 103 6.07 -7.46 -0.01
N ASP A 104 5.87 -7.30 -1.32
CA ASP A 104 5.82 -8.41 -2.29
C ASP A 104 7.11 -9.25 -2.32
N GLY A 105 8.29 -8.62 -2.22
CA GLY A 105 9.58 -9.32 -2.15
C GLY A 105 9.68 -10.27 -0.95
N THR A 106 9.28 -9.82 0.24
CA THR A 106 9.21 -10.68 1.44
C THR A 106 8.18 -11.80 1.28
N ALA A 107 7.03 -11.51 0.66
CA ALA A 107 6.02 -12.53 0.36
C ALA A 107 6.57 -13.63 -0.56
N ARG A 108 7.40 -13.27 -1.55
CA ARG A 108 8.12 -14.21 -2.41
C ARG A 108 9.10 -15.08 -1.62
N ASP A 109 9.91 -14.47 -0.75
CA ASP A 109 10.86 -15.22 0.09
C ASP A 109 10.16 -16.23 0.99
N ILE A 110 9.06 -15.82 1.62
CA ILE A 110 8.22 -16.72 2.44
C ILE A 110 7.63 -17.85 1.58
N HIS A 111 7.11 -17.54 0.39
CA HIS A 111 6.59 -18.56 -0.53
C HIS A 111 7.65 -19.61 -0.90
N GLU A 112 8.88 -19.19 -1.20
CA GLU A 112 9.98 -20.11 -1.47
C GLU A 112 10.33 -20.99 -0.26
N ALA A 113 10.16 -20.47 0.95
CA ALA A 113 10.48 -21.16 2.19
C ALA A 113 9.41 -22.19 2.62
N VAL A 114 8.13 -21.80 2.64
CA VAL A 114 7.05 -22.60 3.25
C VAL A 114 6.02 -23.14 2.27
N ARG A 115 5.89 -22.55 1.07
CA ARG A 115 4.89 -22.89 0.05
C ARG A 115 3.48 -22.95 0.66
N ASP A 116 2.68 -23.96 0.34
CA ASP A 116 1.32 -24.15 0.84
C ASP A 116 1.24 -24.95 2.15
N ARG A 117 2.36 -25.21 2.83
CA ARG A 117 2.41 -26.06 4.03
C ARG A 117 2.02 -25.34 5.33
N LEU A 118 2.00 -24.02 5.33
CA LEU A 118 1.75 -23.19 6.50
C LEU A 118 0.84 -22.03 6.13
N PRO A 119 -0.23 -21.75 6.90
CA PRO A 119 -0.98 -20.52 6.75
C PRO A 119 -0.08 -19.30 7.02
N VAL A 120 -0.09 -18.34 6.10
CA VAL A 120 0.71 -17.12 6.16
C VAL A 120 -0.21 -15.91 6.07
N LEU A 121 0.11 -14.83 6.77
CA LEU A 121 -0.55 -13.54 6.59
C LEU A 121 0.47 -12.40 6.65
N GLY A 122 0.52 -11.60 5.59
CA GLY A 122 1.41 -10.45 5.52
C GLY A 122 0.86 -9.23 6.25
N ILE A 123 1.69 -8.63 7.08
CA ILE A 123 1.51 -7.29 7.65
C ILE A 123 2.08 -6.28 6.63
N PRO A 124 1.26 -5.41 6.05
CA PRO A 124 1.73 -4.46 5.05
C PRO A 124 2.68 -3.42 5.68
N THR A 125 3.94 -3.41 5.24
CA THR A 125 4.97 -2.44 5.70
C THR A 125 5.40 -1.46 4.61
N GLY A 126 4.72 -1.49 3.48
CA GLY A 126 5.10 -0.74 2.31
C GLY A 126 3.93 -0.42 1.40
N VAL A 127 4.25 -0.32 0.13
CA VAL A 127 3.67 0.69 -0.76
C VAL A 127 3.29 0.10 -2.11
N LYS A 128 3.98 -0.99 -2.46
CA LYS A 128 3.82 -1.82 -3.64
C LYS A 128 3.46 -3.22 -3.15
N MET A 129 2.17 -3.47 -3.08
CA MET A 129 1.68 -4.76 -2.65
C MET A 129 0.69 -5.18 -3.71
N HIS A 130 1.06 -6.19 -4.48
CA HIS A 130 0.25 -6.81 -5.51
C HIS A 130 -0.19 -8.20 -5.08
N SER A 131 0.56 -8.81 -4.17
CA SER A 131 0.25 -10.10 -3.61
C SER A 131 -1.05 -10.04 -2.81
N GLY A 132 -1.93 -11.01 -3.06
CA GLY A 132 -3.16 -11.22 -2.32
C GLY A 132 -2.95 -11.87 -0.95
N VAL A 133 -1.72 -11.91 -0.43
CA VAL A 133 -1.36 -12.54 0.86
C VAL A 133 -1.18 -11.52 2.00
N LEU A 134 -1.25 -10.23 1.67
CA LEU A 134 -1.12 -9.13 2.62
C LEU A 134 -2.50 -8.67 3.09
N ALA A 135 -2.61 -8.30 4.36
CA ALA A 135 -3.81 -7.67 4.88
C ALA A 135 -4.01 -6.25 4.30
N ILE A 136 -5.21 -5.71 4.48
CA ILE A 136 -5.54 -4.34 4.08
C ILE A 136 -4.71 -3.29 4.83
N ASN A 137 -4.45 -3.51 6.12
CA ASN A 137 -3.59 -2.67 6.94
C ASN A 137 -3.07 -3.50 8.14
N PRO A 138 -2.10 -3.01 8.94
CA PRO A 138 -1.53 -3.81 10.02
C PRO A 138 -2.54 -4.24 11.08
N ARG A 139 -3.45 -3.35 11.49
CA ARG A 139 -4.50 -3.69 12.46
C ARG A 139 -5.40 -4.80 11.94
N THR A 140 -5.76 -4.74 10.66
CA THR A 140 -6.54 -5.79 9.98
C THR A 140 -5.77 -7.11 9.97
N ALA A 141 -4.44 -7.08 9.78
CA ALA A 141 -3.61 -8.27 9.87
C ALA A 141 -3.70 -8.93 11.26
N GLY A 142 -3.53 -8.14 12.32
CA GLY A 142 -3.64 -8.63 13.70
C GLY A 142 -5.04 -9.16 14.04
N SER A 143 -6.09 -8.41 13.69
CA SER A 143 -7.48 -8.83 13.90
C SER A 143 -7.84 -10.11 13.14
N LEU A 144 -7.35 -10.27 11.90
CA LEU A 144 -7.54 -11.46 11.10
C LEU A 144 -6.77 -12.67 11.67
N ALA A 145 -5.56 -12.44 12.18
CA ALA A 145 -4.77 -13.45 12.89
C ALA A 145 -5.51 -13.98 14.13
N VAL A 146 -6.03 -13.09 14.98
CA VAL A 146 -6.87 -13.44 16.14
C VAL A 146 -8.06 -14.29 15.73
N ARG A 147 -8.82 -13.85 14.71
CA ARG A 147 -10.00 -14.59 14.24
C ARG A 147 -9.65 -15.97 13.68
N PHE A 148 -8.50 -16.09 13.02
CA PHE A 148 -8.00 -17.36 12.51
C PHE A 148 -7.61 -18.31 13.64
N LEU A 149 -6.83 -17.84 14.62
CA LEU A 149 -6.40 -18.62 15.78
C LEU A 149 -7.58 -19.09 16.64
N GLN A 150 -8.66 -18.31 16.67
CA GLN A 150 -9.94 -18.69 17.31
C GLN A 150 -10.81 -19.64 16.46
N GLY A 151 -10.35 -20.08 15.29
CA GLY A 151 -11.09 -20.97 14.39
C GLY A 151 -12.30 -20.31 13.69
N LYS A 152 -12.41 -18.97 13.73
CA LYS A 152 -13.56 -18.24 13.15
C LYS A 152 -13.43 -17.97 11.66
N VAL A 153 -12.26 -18.25 11.08
CA VAL A 153 -11.93 -17.97 9.67
C VAL A 153 -11.17 -19.17 9.10
N GLY A 154 -11.55 -19.60 7.90
CA GLY A 154 -10.86 -20.68 7.18
C GLY A 154 -9.67 -20.19 6.37
N VAL A 155 -9.01 -21.12 5.67
CA VAL A 155 -7.87 -20.83 4.79
C VAL A 155 -8.34 -20.75 3.34
N CYS A 156 -7.77 -19.84 2.55
CA CYS A 156 -7.85 -19.89 1.10
C CYS A 156 -6.50 -19.57 0.45
N ARG A 157 -6.41 -19.69 -0.88
CA ARG A 157 -5.18 -19.40 -1.63
C ARG A 157 -5.07 -17.91 -1.92
N GLY A 158 -3.97 -17.30 -1.50
CA GLY A 158 -3.57 -15.95 -1.88
C GLY A 158 -2.44 -16.00 -2.92
N GLU A 159 -2.54 -15.15 -3.94
CA GLU A 159 -1.53 -15.02 -4.99
C GLU A 159 -0.29 -14.29 -4.46
N VAL A 160 0.89 -14.82 -4.74
CA VAL A 160 2.16 -14.13 -4.51
C VAL A 160 2.62 -13.54 -5.84
N MET A 161 2.54 -12.21 -5.91
CA MET A 161 2.84 -11.40 -7.08
C MET A 161 4.03 -10.53 -6.76
N ASP A 162 4.99 -10.42 -7.68
CA ASP A 162 6.06 -9.42 -7.55
C ASP A 162 6.21 -8.64 -8.84
N ILE A 163 6.59 -7.37 -8.71
CA ILE A 163 6.79 -6.48 -9.85
C ILE A 163 8.24 -6.57 -10.30
N ASP A 164 8.44 -6.63 -11.61
CA ASP A 164 9.75 -6.35 -12.19
C ASP A 164 10.14 -4.89 -11.91
N GLU A 165 11.03 -4.69 -10.95
CA GLU A 165 11.45 -3.35 -10.50
C GLU A 165 12.22 -2.56 -11.58
N GLU A 166 12.94 -3.24 -12.47
CA GLU A 166 13.58 -2.64 -13.65
C GLU A 166 12.50 -2.08 -14.58
N ALA A 167 11.49 -2.89 -14.92
CA ALA A 167 10.38 -2.44 -15.75
C ALA A 167 9.61 -1.27 -15.09
N PHE A 168 9.39 -1.34 -13.78
CA PHE A 168 8.70 -0.31 -13.01
C PHE A 168 9.49 1.01 -12.95
N ARG A 169 10.83 0.94 -12.88
CA ARG A 169 11.69 2.13 -13.00
C ARG A 169 11.52 2.84 -14.33
N HIS A 170 11.36 2.09 -15.41
CA HIS A 170 11.06 2.58 -16.76
C HIS A 170 9.57 2.86 -17.01
N GLY A 171 8.74 2.96 -15.97
CA GLY A 171 7.32 3.32 -16.10
C GLY A 171 6.41 2.21 -16.63
N ARG A 172 6.89 0.97 -16.72
CA ARG A 172 6.12 -0.20 -17.16
C ARG A 172 5.68 -1.03 -15.96
N LEU A 173 4.39 -1.34 -15.88
CA LEU A 173 3.87 -2.25 -14.85
C LEU A 173 3.91 -3.69 -15.38
N SER A 174 4.87 -4.49 -14.93
CA SER A 174 4.95 -5.93 -15.20
C SER A 174 4.93 -6.69 -13.88
N ALA A 175 3.77 -7.26 -13.52
CA ALA A 175 3.62 -8.09 -12.34
C ALA A 175 3.64 -9.56 -12.75
N ARG A 176 4.49 -10.36 -12.10
CA ARG A 176 4.64 -11.81 -12.35
C ARG A 176 4.05 -12.61 -11.19
N LEU A 177 3.30 -13.67 -11.51
CA LEU A 177 2.84 -14.64 -10.53
C LEU A 177 3.99 -15.60 -10.17
N TYR A 178 4.35 -15.65 -8.89
CA TYR A 178 5.39 -16.56 -8.36
C TYR A 178 4.79 -17.84 -7.80
N GLY A 179 3.55 -17.78 -7.31
CA GLY A 179 2.84 -18.94 -6.79
C GLY A 179 1.73 -18.53 -5.84
N TYR A 180 1.41 -19.43 -4.90
CA TYR A 180 0.28 -19.28 -4.00
C TYR A 180 0.68 -19.66 -2.57
N LEU A 181 0.21 -18.89 -1.61
CA LEU A 181 0.27 -19.22 -0.18
C LEU A 181 -1.12 -19.53 0.34
N ASN A 182 -1.18 -20.37 1.36
CA ASN A 182 -2.38 -20.54 2.16
C ASN A 182 -2.48 -19.35 3.13
N ILE A 183 -3.61 -18.66 3.15
CA ILE A 183 -3.82 -17.46 3.98
C ILE A 183 -5.16 -17.53 4.72
N PRO A 184 -5.30 -16.94 5.91
CA PRO A 184 -6.59 -16.76 6.55
C PRO A 184 -7.51 -15.89 5.67
N CYS A 185 -8.72 -16.35 5.38
CA CYS A 185 -9.59 -15.68 4.41
C CYS A 185 -10.87 -15.13 5.01
N ASP A 186 -10.84 -13.83 5.31
CA ASP A 186 -12.01 -12.96 5.24
C ASP A 186 -11.83 -12.03 4.04
N ARG A 187 -12.67 -12.18 3.01
CA ARG A 187 -12.61 -11.40 1.75
C ARG A 187 -12.65 -9.88 1.96
N ARG A 188 -13.07 -9.42 3.13
CA ARG A 188 -13.11 -7.99 3.49
C ARG A 188 -11.81 -7.49 4.15
N MET A 189 -10.87 -8.37 4.47
CA MET A 189 -9.70 -8.08 5.30
C MET A 189 -8.37 -8.38 4.59
N VAL A 190 -8.42 -9.12 3.48
CA VAL A 190 -7.28 -9.47 2.64
C VAL A 190 -7.24 -8.59 1.40
N GLN A 191 -6.04 -8.22 0.96
CA GLN A 191 -5.83 -7.43 -0.23
C GLN A 191 -6.26 -8.18 -1.51
N ASN A 192 -7.04 -7.52 -2.37
CA ASN A 192 -7.34 -8.02 -3.71
C ASN A 192 -6.20 -7.69 -4.69
N VAL A 193 -6.04 -8.52 -5.70
CA VAL A 193 -5.05 -8.28 -6.76
C VAL A 193 -5.52 -7.12 -7.64
N LYS A 194 -4.59 -6.25 -8.05
CA LYS A 194 -4.90 -5.13 -8.96
C LYS A 194 -5.33 -5.71 -10.32
N ILE A 195 -6.61 -5.61 -10.62
CA ILE A 195 -7.13 -6.04 -11.93
C ILE A 195 -6.66 -5.00 -12.96
N GLY A 196 -5.79 -5.42 -13.88
CA GLY A 196 -5.46 -4.64 -15.07
C GLY A 196 -6.75 -4.36 -15.85
N SER A 197 -6.96 -3.11 -16.25
CA SER A 197 -8.15 -2.73 -17.01
C SER A 197 -8.24 -3.57 -18.28
N VAL A 198 -9.33 -4.32 -18.45
CA VAL A 198 -9.71 -4.89 -19.75
C VAL A 198 -9.94 -3.72 -20.71
N ALA A 199 -9.38 -3.83 -21.91
CA ALA A 199 -9.17 -2.76 -22.87
C ALA A 199 -10.44 -2.15 -23.52
N THR A 200 -11.62 -2.28 -22.90
CA THR A 200 -12.92 -1.97 -23.51
C THR A 200 -13.52 -0.61 -23.16
N GLU A 201 -12.84 0.26 -22.39
CA GLU A 201 -13.41 1.56 -21.96
C GLU A 201 -12.47 2.74 -22.22
N ARG A 202 -12.15 3.05 -23.49
CA ARG A 202 -11.43 4.31 -23.80
C ARG A 202 -12.28 5.57 -23.57
N GLU A 203 -13.61 5.46 -23.60
CA GLU A 203 -14.52 6.61 -23.46
C GLU A 203 -14.70 7.08 -22.00
N ALA A 204 -14.61 6.17 -21.02
CA ALA A 204 -14.86 6.52 -19.61
C ALA A 204 -13.78 7.45 -18.99
N PRO A 205 -12.47 7.27 -19.24
CA PRO A 205 -11.43 8.19 -18.77
C PRO A 205 -11.51 9.58 -19.40
N GLU A 206 -11.97 9.69 -20.65
CA GLU A 206 -12.04 10.99 -21.35
C GLU A 206 -13.10 11.91 -20.76
N GLY A 207 -14.28 11.39 -20.44
CA GLY A 207 -15.33 12.19 -19.80
C GLY A 207 -14.92 12.69 -18.41
N ILE A 208 -14.20 11.86 -17.65
CA ILE A 208 -13.59 12.28 -16.38
C ILE A 208 -12.59 13.41 -16.63
N ALA A 209 -11.69 13.26 -17.60
CA ALA A 209 -10.67 14.26 -17.90
C ALA A 209 -11.29 15.63 -18.21
N TRP A 210 -12.27 15.70 -19.11
CA TRP A 210 -12.95 16.95 -19.43
C TRP A 210 -13.65 17.58 -18.22
N HIS A 211 -14.30 16.78 -17.36
CA HIS A 211 -14.93 17.31 -16.16
C HIS A 211 -13.93 17.95 -15.20
N ILE A 212 -12.75 17.34 -15.07
CA ILE A 212 -11.69 17.87 -14.21
C ILE A 212 -11.11 19.14 -14.82
N ILE A 213 -10.81 19.15 -16.12
CA ILE A 213 -10.24 20.30 -16.84
C ILE A 213 -11.18 21.50 -16.81
N ASP A 214 -12.47 21.30 -17.08
CA ASP A 214 -13.49 22.37 -17.03
C ASP A 214 -13.67 22.96 -15.61
N GLY A 215 -13.33 22.19 -14.59
CA GLY A 215 -13.38 22.61 -13.18
C GLY A 215 -12.06 23.15 -12.63
N MET A 216 -11.02 23.28 -13.46
CA MET A 216 -9.74 23.84 -13.03
C MET A 216 -9.84 25.35 -12.77
N GLU A 217 -9.05 25.82 -11.81
CA GLU A 217 -9.00 27.20 -11.35
C GLU A 217 -7.56 27.69 -11.55
N ASP A 218 -7.40 28.90 -12.12
CA ASP A 218 -6.08 29.46 -12.46
C ASP A 218 -5.26 29.89 -11.22
N ASP A 219 -5.90 30.07 -10.07
CA ASP A 219 -5.26 30.41 -8.78
C ASP A 219 -5.04 29.19 -7.89
N CYS A 220 -5.07 27.97 -8.46
CA CYS A 220 -4.95 26.72 -7.72
C CYS A 220 -3.90 25.79 -8.33
N LEU A 221 -3.07 25.20 -7.47
CA LEU A 221 -2.22 24.07 -7.78
C LEU A 221 -3.04 22.78 -7.83
N TYR A 222 -2.73 21.87 -8.74
CA TYR A 222 -3.31 20.54 -8.76
C TYR A 222 -2.21 19.48 -8.63
N ILE A 223 -2.30 18.71 -7.57
CA ILE A 223 -1.43 17.57 -7.28
C ILE A 223 -2.07 16.35 -7.94
N VAL A 224 -1.46 15.87 -9.03
CA VAL A 224 -1.98 14.78 -9.84
C VAL A 224 -1.31 13.46 -9.41
N GLY A 225 -2.09 12.59 -8.80
CA GLY A 225 -1.64 11.28 -8.35
C GLY A 225 -1.42 10.29 -9.50
N PRO A 226 -0.77 9.15 -9.22
CA PRO A 226 -0.46 8.15 -10.24
C PRO A 226 -1.69 7.40 -10.73
N GLY A 227 -1.63 6.91 -11.96
CA GLY A 227 -2.63 6.02 -12.53
C GLY A 227 -3.04 6.33 -13.97
N THR A 228 -3.72 5.36 -14.58
CA THR A 228 -4.19 5.48 -15.97
C THR A 228 -5.35 6.48 -16.12
N THR A 229 -6.16 6.68 -15.07
CA THR A 229 -7.26 7.65 -15.10
C THR A 229 -6.74 9.08 -14.98
N THR A 230 -5.74 9.34 -14.12
CA THR A 230 -5.10 10.65 -14.00
C THR A 230 -4.21 10.96 -15.20
N LYS A 231 -3.54 9.95 -15.77
CA LYS A 231 -2.86 10.04 -17.06
C LYS A 231 -3.77 10.63 -18.16
N ALA A 232 -5.03 10.19 -18.26
CA ALA A 232 -5.95 10.69 -19.27
C ALA A 232 -6.23 12.20 -19.12
N ILE A 233 -6.17 12.74 -17.89
CA ILE A 233 -6.31 14.18 -17.62
C ILE A 233 -5.11 14.92 -18.19
N MET A 234 -3.89 14.45 -17.89
CA MET A 234 -2.65 15.06 -18.37
C MET A 234 -2.55 15.00 -19.90
N GLU A 235 -2.91 13.87 -20.52
CA GLU A 235 -2.93 13.72 -21.98
C GLU A 235 -3.90 14.71 -22.66
N LYS A 236 -5.07 14.98 -22.05
CA LYS A 236 -6.03 15.96 -22.59
C LYS A 236 -5.58 17.41 -22.40
N LEU A 237 -4.80 17.71 -21.37
CA LEU A 237 -4.12 18.99 -21.20
C LEU A 237 -2.92 19.16 -22.15
N GLY A 238 -2.49 18.09 -22.85
CA GLY A 238 -1.30 18.12 -23.69
C GLY A 238 0.01 18.18 -22.89
N LEU A 239 -0.02 17.73 -21.63
CA LEU A 239 1.12 17.77 -20.72
C LEU A 239 1.82 16.41 -20.61
N GLU A 240 3.12 16.45 -20.32
CA GLU A 240 3.88 15.28 -19.89
C GLU A 240 3.33 14.71 -18.57
N TYR A 241 3.52 13.41 -18.32
CA TYR A 241 3.00 12.75 -17.13
C TYR A 241 3.89 11.59 -16.65
N THR A 242 3.79 11.31 -15.35
CA THR A 242 4.46 10.20 -14.69
C THR A 242 3.43 9.17 -14.21
N LEU A 243 3.28 8.05 -14.95
CA LEU A 243 2.25 7.04 -14.68
C LEU A 243 2.24 6.51 -13.22
N LEU A 244 3.42 6.41 -12.62
CA LEU A 244 3.67 5.85 -11.29
C LEU A 244 4.25 6.88 -10.31
N GLY A 245 4.16 8.16 -10.67
CA GLY A 245 4.65 9.28 -9.88
C GLY A 245 3.53 10.23 -9.49
N VAL A 246 3.90 11.32 -8.82
CA VAL A 246 3.01 12.43 -8.50
C VAL A 246 3.53 13.64 -9.25
N ASP A 247 2.67 14.25 -10.05
CA ASP A 247 2.99 15.45 -10.82
C ASP A 247 2.21 16.64 -10.24
N VAL A 248 2.69 17.87 -10.49
CA VAL A 248 2.05 19.11 -10.04
C VAL A 248 1.84 20.00 -11.25
N ILE A 249 0.61 20.49 -11.41
CA ILE A 249 0.23 21.43 -12.45
C ILE A 249 -0.28 22.73 -11.85
N HIS A 250 -0.07 23.82 -12.56
CA HIS A 250 -0.53 25.17 -12.21
C HIS A 250 -0.88 25.92 -13.49
N ARG A 251 -2.06 26.54 -13.58
CA ARG A 251 -2.50 27.30 -14.77
C ARG A 251 -2.41 26.54 -16.09
N GLY A 252 -2.69 25.23 -16.04
CA GLY A 252 -2.61 24.36 -17.22
C GLY A 252 -1.19 24.04 -17.68
N GLU A 253 -0.16 24.41 -16.91
CA GLU A 253 1.24 24.09 -17.18
C GLU A 253 1.83 23.16 -16.10
N ILE A 254 2.93 22.50 -16.42
CA ILE A 254 3.66 21.66 -15.47
C ILE A 254 4.49 22.53 -14.54
N GLU A 255 4.19 22.48 -13.25
CA GLU A 255 5.03 23.07 -12.20
C GLU A 255 6.17 22.10 -11.83
N ALA A 256 5.86 20.81 -11.71
CA ALA A 256 6.85 19.78 -11.43
C ALA A 256 6.39 18.37 -11.82
N LEU A 257 7.32 17.52 -12.26
CA LEU A 257 7.08 16.10 -12.55
C LEU A 257 7.76 15.20 -11.51
N ASP A 258 7.14 14.04 -11.26
CA ASP A 258 7.63 12.96 -10.39
C ASP A 258 8.19 13.45 -9.05
N VAL A 259 7.41 14.28 -8.34
CA VAL A 259 7.85 14.91 -7.10
C VAL A 259 7.82 13.95 -5.92
N ASN A 260 8.80 14.08 -5.03
CA ASN A 260 8.80 13.45 -3.72
C ASN A 260 8.07 14.33 -2.68
N GLU A 261 7.86 13.78 -1.48
CA GLU A 261 7.17 14.49 -0.38
C GLU A 261 7.80 15.84 -0.06
N SER A 262 9.13 15.92 0.10
CA SER A 262 9.82 17.15 0.49
C SER A 262 9.63 18.26 -0.54
N ARG A 263 9.70 17.94 -1.83
CA ARG A 263 9.47 18.89 -2.92
C ARG A 263 8.00 19.28 -2.99
N LEU A 264 7.08 18.33 -2.85
CA LEU A 264 5.64 18.59 -2.85
C LEU A 264 5.25 19.52 -1.69
N MET A 265 5.75 19.28 -0.48
CA MET A 265 5.54 20.15 0.67
C MET A 265 6.10 21.57 0.46
N GLY A 266 7.21 21.70 -0.28
CA GLY A 266 7.77 23.00 -0.64
C GLY A 266 6.87 23.78 -1.60
N ILE A 267 6.32 23.10 -2.61
CA ILE A 267 5.46 23.71 -3.64
C ILE A 267 4.10 24.11 -3.06
N VAL A 268 3.48 23.25 -2.24
CA VAL A 268 2.12 23.47 -1.73
C VAL A 268 2.07 24.54 -0.62
N ARG A 269 3.23 24.93 -0.05
CA ARG A 269 3.29 25.84 1.09
C ARG A 269 3.05 27.29 0.66
N GLY A 270 1.80 27.72 0.71
CA GLY A 270 1.38 29.12 0.54
C GLY A 270 0.29 29.34 -0.50
N ASP A 271 0.08 28.34 -1.37
CA ASP A 271 -0.89 28.40 -2.45
C ASP A 271 -2.12 27.53 -2.17
N LYS A 272 -3.24 27.87 -2.80
CA LYS A 272 -4.40 26.97 -2.83
C LYS A 272 -4.02 25.74 -3.65
N ALA A 273 -4.32 24.56 -3.12
CA ALA A 273 -4.01 23.31 -3.81
C ALA A 273 -5.18 22.34 -3.73
N LYS A 274 -5.32 21.52 -4.76
CA LYS A 274 -6.25 20.38 -4.83
C LYS A 274 -5.50 19.10 -5.15
N ILE A 275 -5.97 17.98 -4.62
CA ILE A 275 -5.40 16.66 -4.90
C ILE A 275 -6.32 15.89 -5.84
N ILE A 276 -5.82 15.45 -6.98
CA ILE A 276 -6.53 14.55 -7.89
C ILE A 276 -5.95 13.15 -7.74
N VAL A 277 -6.73 12.20 -7.24
CA VAL A 277 -6.29 10.81 -7.05
C VAL A 277 -7.26 9.82 -7.67
N SER A 278 -6.73 8.71 -8.20
CA SER A 278 -7.57 7.63 -8.72
C SER A 278 -7.67 6.46 -7.75
N VAL A 279 -8.83 5.80 -7.76
CA VAL A 279 -9.03 4.53 -7.05
C VAL A 279 -8.16 3.44 -7.69
N ILE A 280 -7.43 2.70 -6.85
CA ILE A 280 -6.72 1.49 -7.27
C ILE A 280 -7.74 0.38 -7.49
N GLY A 281 -7.95 0.02 -8.76
CA GLY A 281 -8.94 -0.99 -9.18
C GLY A 281 -8.77 -2.34 -8.49
N GLY A 282 -9.88 -2.96 -8.09
CA GLY A 282 -9.93 -4.20 -7.31
C GLY A 282 -9.62 -4.03 -5.80
N GLN A 283 -8.83 -3.02 -5.42
CA GLN A 283 -8.36 -2.82 -4.05
C GLN A 283 -9.11 -1.73 -3.29
N GLY A 284 -9.56 -0.67 -3.96
CA GLY A 284 -10.33 0.41 -3.35
C GLY A 284 -9.51 1.49 -2.64
N PHE A 285 -8.18 1.41 -2.65
CA PHE A 285 -7.34 2.44 -2.03
C PHE A 285 -7.33 3.74 -2.82
N ILE A 286 -7.40 4.87 -2.11
CA ILE A 286 -7.22 6.23 -2.65
C ILE A 286 -5.93 6.89 -2.15
N PHE A 287 -5.46 6.53 -0.95
CA PHE A 287 -4.19 7.02 -0.38
C PHE A 287 -3.43 5.91 0.34
N GLY A 288 -2.12 6.08 0.44
CA GLY A 288 -1.24 5.17 1.18
C GLY A 288 -0.64 4.05 0.34
N ARG A 289 -1.22 3.76 -0.83
CA ARG A 289 -0.76 2.72 -1.75
C ARG A 289 -0.48 3.34 -3.11
N GLY A 290 0.72 3.08 -3.65
CA GLY A 290 1.20 3.68 -4.90
C GLY A 290 1.40 5.20 -4.96
N ASN A 291 1.02 6.00 -3.95
CA ASN A 291 1.04 7.47 -4.00
C ASN A 291 1.53 8.16 -2.71
N GLN A 292 2.53 7.58 -2.05
CA GLN A 292 2.98 8.00 -0.70
C GLN A 292 3.65 9.37 -0.67
N GLN A 293 4.05 9.89 -1.82
CA GLN A 293 4.52 11.27 -1.93
C GLN A 293 3.43 12.26 -1.48
N ILE A 294 2.15 11.88 -1.60
CA ILE A 294 1.01 12.60 -1.00
C ILE A 294 0.86 12.16 0.46
N SER A 295 1.78 12.64 1.30
CA SER A 295 1.90 12.24 2.70
C SER A 295 0.77 12.78 3.59
N PRO A 296 0.61 12.28 4.83
CA PRO A 296 -0.32 12.84 5.81
C PRO A 296 -0.22 14.36 5.96
N GLN A 297 0.99 14.91 5.89
CA GLN A 297 1.27 16.34 6.02
C GLN A 297 0.72 17.13 4.83
N VAL A 298 0.90 16.61 3.60
CA VAL A 298 0.33 17.19 2.38
C VAL A 298 -1.18 17.16 2.44
N ILE A 299 -1.77 16.03 2.85
CA ILE A 299 -3.23 15.87 2.95
C ILE A 299 -3.82 16.84 3.98
N ARG A 300 -3.17 17.02 5.13
CA ARG A 300 -3.58 18.01 6.15
C ARG A 300 -3.51 19.44 5.63
N LEU A 301 -2.47 19.76 4.87
CA LEU A 301 -2.26 21.10 4.32
C LEU A 301 -3.31 21.44 3.25
N VAL A 302 -3.62 20.48 2.38
CA VAL A 302 -4.61 20.64 1.30
C VAL A 302 -6.04 20.62 1.84
N GLY A 303 -6.33 19.81 2.86
CA GLY A 303 -7.67 19.65 3.40
C GLY A 303 -8.52 18.63 2.62
N ARG A 304 -9.49 18.03 3.30
CA ARG A 304 -10.31 16.94 2.77
C ARG A 304 -11.21 17.38 1.62
N GLU A 305 -11.74 18.59 1.72
CA GLU A 305 -12.65 19.24 0.79
C GLU A 305 -12.02 19.52 -0.58
N ASN A 306 -10.69 19.57 -0.64
CA ASN A 306 -9.92 19.82 -1.85
C ASN A 306 -9.40 18.52 -2.50
N ILE A 307 -9.89 17.37 -2.06
CA ILE A 307 -9.56 16.06 -2.64
C ILE A 307 -10.60 15.67 -3.68
N ILE A 308 -10.15 15.52 -4.92
CA ILE A 308 -10.92 15.07 -6.07
C ILE A 308 -10.57 13.62 -6.37
N ILE A 309 -11.52 12.72 -6.11
CA ILE A 309 -11.34 11.29 -6.37
C ILE A 309 -11.94 10.96 -7.75
N VAL A 310 -11.13 10.34 -8.62
CA VAL A 310 -11.53 9.95 -9.98
C VAL A 310 -11.51 8.43 -10.17
N ALA A 311 -12.59 7.87 -10.68
CA ALA A 311 -12.65 6.44 -10.98
C ALA A 311 -13.68 6.14 -12.06
N THR A 312 -13.37 5.24 -12.99
CA THR A 312 -14.36 4.72 -13.92
C THR A 312 -15.43 3.93 -13.17
N GLU A 313 -16.65 3.86 -13.73
CA GLU A 313 -17.74 3.07 -13.15
C GLU A 313 -17.33 1.59 -12.95
N SER A 314 -16.58 1.03 -13.90
CA SER A 314 -16.00 -0.31 -13.82
C SER A 314 -15.10 -0.52 -12.60
N LYS A 315 -14.24 0.46 -12.26
CA LYS A 315 -13.40 0.41 -11.04
C LYS A 315 -14.26 0.38 -9.79
N ILE A 316 -15.35 1.15 -9.75
CA ILE A 316 -16.25 1.17 -8.59
C ILE A 316 -17.03 -0.13 -8.46
N VAL A 317 -17.57 -0.65 -9.56
CA VAL A 317 -18.28 -1.95 -9.58
C VAL A 317 -17.35 -3.08 -9.12
N SER A 318 -16.06 -3.02 -9.48
CA SER A 318 -15.06 -4.03 -9.06
C SER A 318 -14.88 -4.14 -7.54
N LEU A 319 -15.25 -3.10 -6.78
CA LEU A 319 -15.17 -3.10 -5.31
C LEU A 319 -16.26 -3.95 -4.66
N LYS A 320 -17.30 -4.36 -5.41
CA LYS A 320 -18.41 -5.21 -4.92
C LYS A 320 -19.07 -4.67 -3.65
N GLY A 321 -19.21 -3.34 -3.56
CA GLY A 321 -19.81 -2.64 -2.43
C GLY A 321 -18.87 -2.42 -1.23
N SER A 322 -17.60 -2.81 -1.33
CA SER A 322 -16.59 -2.51 -0.31
C SER A 322 -16.28 -1.01 -0.31
N PRO A 323 -16.09 -0.37 0.87
CA PRO A 323 -15.73 1.04 0.93
C PRO A 323 -14.35 1.30 0.31
N LEU A 324 -14.10 2.57 -0.03
CA LEU A 324 -12.75 3.03 -0.35
C LEU A 324 -11.88 3.01 0.89
N LEU A 325 -10.59 2.79 0.69
CA LEU A 325 -9.63 2.55 1.74
C LEU A 325 -8.56 3.65 1.76
N VAL A 326 -8.17 4.04 2.97
CA VAL A 326 -7.05 4.95 3.24
C VAL A 326 -6.09 4.27 4.22
N ASP A 327 -4.81 4.38 3.93
CA ASP A 327 -3.74 3.92 4.84
C ASP A 327 -2.55 4.88 4.72
N THR A 328 -2.75 6.11 5.17
CA THR A 328 -1.73 7.16 5.08
C THR A 328 -0.56 6.93 6.04
N GLY A 329 -0.70 5.99 6.98
CA GLY A 329 0.24 5.76 8.07
C GLY A 329 0.06 6.71 9.26
N ASP A 330 -0.93 7.61 9.20
CA ASP A 330 -1.31 8.51 10.29
C ASP A 330 -2.80 8.32 10.61
N GLY A 331 -3.10 7.77 11.78
CA GLY A 331 -4.47 7.44 12.18
C GLY A 331 -5.41 8.64 12.32
N ALA A 332 -4.88 9.86 12.53
CA ALA A 332 -5.70 11.07 12.58
C ALA A 332 -6.05 11.55 11.16
N VAL A 333 -5.14 11.43 10.19
CA VAL A 333 -5.45 11.71 8.78
C VAL A 333 -6.39 10.65 8.20
N ASP A 334 -6.15 9.38 8.50
CA ASP A 334 -7.06 8.30 8.10
C ASP A 334 -8.47 8.56 8.67
N GLY A 335 -8.55 8.94 9.96
CA GLY A 335 -9.79 9.34 10.61
C GLY A 335 -10.46 10.56 9.97
N MET A 336 -9.68 11.57 9.56
CA MET A 336 -10.16 12.75 8.86
C MET A 336 -10.81 12.40 7.52
N LEU A 337 -10.31 11.40 6.80
CA LEU A 337 -10.80 11.01 5.47
C LEU A 337 -12.05 10.11 5.51
N ARG A 338 -12.37 9.49 6.66
CA ARG A 338 -13.52 8.59 6.84
C ARG A 338 -14.87 9.25 6.56
N GLY A 339 -15.84 8.48 6.09
CA GLY A 339 -17.22 8.93 5.88
C GLY A 339 -17.59 8.83 4.42
N TYR A 340 -18.24 9.86 3.87
CA TYR A 340 -18.67 9.86 2.47
C TYR A 340 -17.96 10.95 1.70
N MET A 341 -17.48 10.63 0.50
CA MET A 341 -16.79 11.57 -0.39
C MET A 341 -17.37 11.46 -1.80
N ARG A 342 -17.29 12.56 -2.54
CA ARG A 342 -17.73 12.64 -3.94
C ARG A 342 -16.65 12.06 -4.85
N LEU A 343 -17.05 11.17 -5.74
CA LEU A 343 -16.21 10.59 -6.78
C LEU A 343 -16.71 11.02 -8.15
N VAL A 344 -15.80 11.50 -9.00
CA VAL A 344 -16.07 11.79 -10.40
C VAL A 344 -15.94 10.51 -11.20
N THR A 345 -17.02 10.14 -11.91
CA THR A 345 -17.09 8.90 -12.71
C THR A 345 -17.22 9.13 -14.21
N GLY A 346 -17.46 10.38 -14.63
CA GLY A 346 -17.58 10.77 -16.02
C GLY A 346 -17.91 12.26 -16.16
N TYR A 347 -18.18 12.71 -17.37
CA TYR A 347 -18.49 14.12 -17.62
C TYR A 347 -19.81 14.54 -16.96
N GLY A 348 -19.74 15.46 -16.00
CA GLY A 348 -20.89 15.89 -15.20
C GLY A 348 -21.49 14.80 -14.30
N LYS A 349 -20.81 13.64 -14.17
CA LYS A 349 -21.28 12.51 -13.39
C LYS A 349 -20.42 12.35 -12.14
N SER A 350 -21.09 12.28 -11.00
CA SER A 350 -20.45 11.94 -9.74
C SER A 350 -21.34 11.06 -8.88
N ILE A 351 -20.70 10.29 -8.00
CA ILE A 351 -21.35 9.46 -7.00
C ILE A 351 -20.83 9.81 -5.61
N ILE A 352 -21.64 9.56 -4.59
CA ILE A 352 -21.18 9.60 -3.20
C ILE A 352 -20.79 8.19 -2.77
N TYR A 353 -19.56 8.02 -2.31
CA TYR A 353 -19.04 6.70 -1.92
C TYR A 353 -18.40 6.73 -0.53
N LYS A 354 -18.51 5.60 0.18
CA LYS A 354 -18.00 5.48 1.55
C LYS A 354 -16.48 5.29 1.55
N VAL A 355 -15.79 5.99 2.44
CA VAL A 355 -14.37 5.84 2.79
C VAL A 355 -14.29 5.30 4.22
N SER A 356 -13.51 4.24 4.43
CA SER A 356 -13.39 3.52 5.71
C SER A 356 -12.12 3.85 6.48
#